data_AF-A0AAV0E8K5-F1
#
_entry.id   AF-A0AAV0E8K5-F1
#
_cell.length_a   1.000
_cell.length_b   1.000
_cell.length_c   1.000
_cell.angle_alpha   90.00
_cell.angle_beta   90.00
_cell.angle_gamma   90.00
#
_symmetry.space_group_name_H-M   'P 1'
#
loop_
_entity.id
_entity.type
_entity.pdbx_description
1 polymer ?
#
loop_
_entity_poly.entity_id
_entity_poly.type
_entity_poly.pdbx_seq_one_letter_code
_entity_poly.pdbx_strand_id
1 'polypeptide(L)'
;MEGCAPNAIITDQDRAMQNAIQIVFPETRHRWCLWHIMRKLPEKMGGFADKDKIMFNIHDLVYDSQHHTEFEAGWQAMLHRFSLHHDEWLGVMYNERHRWVPCYLKPYFWAGMSTTQRSESVNAFFGEYVHSKTSLKQFVDQYGRAMRKKIENEFQADGLSLTKMIPCV
;
A
#
# COMPACT_ATOMS: atom_id res chain seq x y z
N MET A 1 4.08 11.07 22.03
CA MET A 1 4.79 11.47 20.78
C MET A 1 5.12 12.94 20.92
N GLU A 2 6.40 13.30 20.94
CA GLU A 2 6.94 14.62 21.39
C GLU A 2 6.78 15.77 20.38
N GLY A 3 5.72 15.77 19.56
CA GLY A 3 5.48 16.85 18.58
C GLY A 3 6.41 16.88 17.36
N CYS A 4 7.34 15.93 17.21
CA CYS A 4 8.19 15.81 16.03
C CYS A 4 7.43 15.25 14.83
N ALA A 5 7.62 15.86 13.66
CA ALA A 5 7.10 15.37 12.39
C ALA A 5 7.70 13.99 12.04
N PRO A 6 6.94 13.08 11.42
CA PRO A 6 7.48 11.79 11.00
C PRO A 6 8.49 11.96 9.86
N ASN A 7 9.56 11.17 9.84
CA ASN A 7 10.55 11.21 8.75
C ASN A 7 9.96 10.76 7.40
N ALA A 8 8.95 9.89 7.44
CA ALA A 8 8.36 9.27 6.26
C ALA A 8 6.89 8.92 6.50
N ILE A 9 6.05 9.12 5.48
CA ILE A 9 4.64 8.74 5.46
C ILE A 9 4.36 7.93 4.19
N ILE A 10 3.56 6.87 4.34
CA ILE A 10 3.05 6.04 3.25
C ILE A 10 1.52 6.21 3.25
N THR A 11 0.95 6.60 2.12
CA THR A 11 -0.51 6.64 1.94
C THR A 11 -0.89 6.02 0.61
N ASP A 12 -2.19 5.92 0.37
CA ASP A 12 -2.70 5.58 -0.95
C ASP A 12 -2.57 6.77 -1.90
N GLN A 13 -3.03 6.61 -3.14
CA GLN A 13 -3.05 7.64 -4.17
C GLN A 13 -4.18 8.65 -3.93
N ASP A 14 -4.18 9.30 -2.77
CA ASP A 14 -5.13 10.33 -2.38
C ASP A 14 -4.49 11.72 -2.49
N ARG A 15 -5.06 12.56 -3.36
CA ARG A 15 -4.54 13.89 -3.65
C ARG A 15 -4.73 14.86 -2.48
N ALA A 16 -5.81 14.72 -1.71
CA ALA A 16 -6.05 15.56 -0.54
C ALA A 16 -5.03 15.26 0.56
N MET A 17 -4.75 13.98 0.81
CA MET A 17 -3.70 13.55 1.74
C MET A 17 -2.32 14.02 1.30
N GLN A 18 -2.00 13.88 0.01
CA GLN A 18 -0.72 14.37 -0.53
C GLN A 18 -0.55 15.88 -0.27
N ASN A 19 -1.57 16.68 -0.60
CA ASN A 19 -1.54 18.13 -0.39
C ASN A 19 -1.43 18.48 1.11
N ALA A 20 -2.20 17.80 1.96
CA ALA A 20 -2.19 18.02 3.40
C ALA A 20 -0.82 17.70 4.01
N ILE A 21 -0.20 16.58 3.61
CA ILE A 21 1.14 16.21 4.07
C ILE A 21 2.16 17.26 3.63
N GLN A 22 2.08 17.73 2.39
CA GLN A 22 3.01 18.76 1.89
C GLN A 22 2.90 20.09 2.65
N ILE A 23 1.70 20.44 3.13
CA ILE A 23 1.47 21.68 3.90
C ILE A 23 1.89 21.51 5.36
N VAL A 24 1.46 20.42 6.00
CA VAL A 24 1.62 20.21 7.45
C VAL A 24 3.01 19.68 7.78
N PHE A 25 3.59 18.87 6.88
CA PHE A 25 4.87 18.20 7.06
C PHE A 25 5.75 18.31 5.79
N PRO A 26 6.22 19.52 5.44
CA PRO A 26 6.94 19.76 4.18
C PRO A 26 8.25 18.95 4.05
N GLU A 27 8.90 18.68 5.18
CA GLU A 27 10.16 17.90 5.23
C GLU A 27 9.92 16.38 5.30
N THR A 28 8.67 15.94 5.48
CA THR A 28 8.33 14.52 5.55
C THR A 28 8.32 13.90 4.16
N ARG A 29 9.04 12.80 4.00
CA ARG A 29 9.03 12.02 2.76
C ARG A 29 7.69 11.34 2.58
N HIS A 30 7.00 11.66 1.50
CA HIS A 30 5.73 11.03 1.17
C HIS A 30 5.87 10.08 -0.03
N ARG A 31 5.35 8.87 0.11
CA ARG A 31 5.30 7.90 -0.98
C ARG A 31 3.95 7.18 -1.02
N TRP A 32 3.64 6.58 -2.15
CA TRP A 32 2.43 5.79 -2.33
C TRP A 32 2.62 4.34 -1.90
N CYS A 33 1.55 3.76 -1.37
CA CYS A 33 1.48 2.35 -1.00
C CYS A 33 1.55 1.48 -2.26
N LEU A 34 2.65 0.72 -2.38
CA LEU A 34 2.88 -0.15 -3.54
C LEU A 34 1.78 -1.21 -3.65
N TRP A 35 1.35 -1.80 -2.54
CA TRP A 35 0.30 -2.81 -2.53
C TRP A 35 -1.02 -2.28 -3.12
N HIS A 36 -1.43 -1.06 -2.75
CA HIS A 36 -2.64 -0.44 -3.31
C HIS A 36 -2.53 -0.18 -4.82
N ILE A 37 -1.34 0.14 -5.32
CA ILE A 37 -1.08 0.29 -6.74
C ILE A 37 -1.20 -1.07 -7.45
N MET A 38 -0.50 -2.10 -6.93
CA MET A 38 -0.54 -3.45 -7.52
C MET A 38 -1.94 -4.07 -7.47
N ARG A 39 -2.74 -3.77 -6.43
CA ARG A 39 -4.13 -4.22 -6.31
C ARG A 39 -5.06 -3.61 -7.35
N LYS A 40 -4.82 -2.36 -7.77
CA LYS A 40 -5.60 -1.70 -8.84
C LYS A 40 -5.22 -2.19 -10.23
N LEU A 41 -4.03 -2.79 -10.37
CA LEU A 41 -3.49 -3.14 -11.68
C LEU A 41 -4.40 -4.06 -12.51
N PRO A 42 -5.02 -5.13 -11.97
CA PRO A 42 -5.92 -5.98 -12.75
C PRO A 42 -7.16 -5.25 -13.28
N GLU A 43 -7.71 -4.31 -12.49
CA GLU A 43 -8.82 -3.46 -12.91
C GLU A 43 -8.40 -2.54 -14.06
N LYS A 44 -7.23 -1.91 -13.93
CA LYS A 44 -6.68 -0.99 -14.96
C LYS A 44 -6.30 -1.70 -16.24
N MET A 45 -5.82 -2.94 -16.15
CA MET A 45 -5.44 -3.75 -17.30
C MET A 45 -6.59 -4.57 -17.88
N GLY A 46 -7.78 -4.57 -17.26
CA GLY A 46 -8.88 -5.47 -17.59
C GLY A 46 -9.42 -5.36 -19.02
N GLY A 47 -9.23 -4.21 -19.67
CA GLY A 47 -9.65 -3.95 -21.06
C GLY A 47 -8.67 -4.42 -22.14
N PHE A 48 -7.46 -4.85 -21.79
CA PHE A 48 -6.44 -5.23 -22.76
C PHE A 48 -6.45 -6.74 -23.03
N ALA A 49 -6.32 -7.13 -24.30
CA ALA A 49 -6.23 -8.54 -24.69
C ALA A 49 -5.01 -9.25 -24.06
N ASP A 50 -3.88 -8.54 -23.95
CA ASP A 50 -2.63 -9.05 -23.37
C ASP A 50 -2.46 -8.74 -21.87
N LYS A 51 -3.56 -8.52 -21.13
CA LYS A 51 -3.51 -8.08 -19.72
C LYS A 51 -2.55 -8.88 -18.84
N ASP A 52 -2.51 -10.21 -18.97
CA ASP A 52 -1.68 -11.05 -18.11
C ASP A 52 -0.18 -10.84 -18.37
N LYS A 53 0.19 -10.64 -19.63
CA LYS A 53 1.57 -10.32 -20.02
C LYS A 53 1.95 -8.91 -19.58
N ILE A 54 1.04 -7.94 -19.69
CA ILE A 54 1.27 -6.56 -19.25
C ILE A 54 1.47 -6.54 -17.73
N MET A 55 0.59 -7.18 -16.98
CA MET A 55 0.69 -7.29 -15.52
C MET A 55 2.01 -7.96 -15.09
N PHE A 56 2.40 -9.05 -15.77
CA PHE A 56 3.67 -9.72 -15.54
C PHE A 56 4.86 -8.77 -15.78
N ASN A 57 4.89 -8.05 -16.91
CA ASN A 57 5.96 -7.08 -17.20
C ASN A 57 6.03 -5.98 -16.13
N ILE A 58 4.90 -5.44 -15.70
CA ILE A 58 4.87 -4.42 -14.64
C ILE A 58 5.39 -4.99 -13.32
N HIS A 59 5.03 -6.22 -12.98
CA HIS A 59 5.53 -6.89 -11.77
C HIS A 59 7.06 -7.02 -11.80
N ASP A 60 7.62 -7.61 -12.86
CA ASP A 60 9.08 -7.76 -13.01
C ASP A 60 9.79 -6.39 -12.96
N LEU A 61 9.28 -5.38 -13.67
CA LEU A 61 9.87 -4.04 -13.65
C LEU A 61 9.88 -3.43 -12.25
N VAL A 62 8.82 -3.61 -11.48
CA VAL A 62 8.68 -3.02 -10.15
C VAL A 62 9.53 -3.74 -9.11
N TYR A 63 9.57 -5.07 -9.15
CA TYR A 63 10.21 -5.88 -8.11
C TYR A 63 11.66 -6.25 -8.42
N ASP A 64 12.01 -6.40 -9.70
CA ASP A 64 13.34 -6.89 -10.09
C ASP A 64 14.30 -5.80 -10.54
N SER A 65 13.80 -4.63 -10.98
CA SER A 65 14.67 -3.50 -11.34
C SER A 65 15.49 -3.04 -10.14
N GLN A 66 16.81 -3.11 -10.25
CA GLN A 66 17.73 -2.64 -9.22
C GLN A 66 18.12 -1.18 -9.43
N HIS A 67 18.17 -0.75 -10.69
CA HIS A 67 18.58 0.60 -11.07
C HIS A 67 17.49 1.35 -11.82
N HIS A 68 17.53 2.69 -11.76
CA HIS A 68 16.59 3.53 -12.51
C HIS A 68 16.67 3.24 -14.01
N THR A 69 17.86 3.04 -14.56
CA THR A 69 18.08 2.75 -15.98
C THR A 69 17.40 1.47 -16.46
N GLU A 70 17.40 0.43 -15.63
CA GLU A 70 16.72 -0.85 -15.94
C GLU A 70 15.21 -0.65 -15.98
N PHE A 71 14.67 0.05 -14.98
CA PHE A 71 13.25 0.38 -14.93
C PHE A 71 12.83 1.23 -16.14
N GLU A 72 13.59 2.29 -16.45
CA GLU A 72 13.28 3.19 -17.58
C GLU A 72 13.29 2.45 -18.91
N ALA A 73 14.34 1.67 -19.19
CA ALA A 73 14.45 0.93 -20.43
C ALA A 73 13.33 -0.11 -20.57
N GLY A 74 13.07 -0.85 -19.49
CA GLY A 74 12.03 -1.88 -19.48
C GLY A 74 10.61 -1.32 -19.55
N TRP A 75 10.34 -0.18 -18.88
CA TRP A 75 9.05 0.51 -18.97
C TRP A 75 8.77 0.98 -20.40
N GLN A 76 9.74 1.62 -21.06
CA GLN A 76 9.60 2.04 -22.46
C GLN A 76 9.41 0.85 -23.41
N ALA A 77 10.19 -0.23 -23.21
CA ALA A 77 10.04 -1.45 -24.00
C ALA A 77 8.64 -2.07 -23.86
N MET A 78 8.09 -2.09 -22.65
CA MET A 78 6.73 -2.55 -22.38
C MET A 78 5.69 -1.66 -23.08
N LEU A 79 5.80 -0.33 -22.96
CA LEU A 79 4.87 0.61 -23.60
C LEU A 79 4.85 0.42 -25.12
N HIS A 80 6.03 0.24 -25.73
CA HIS A 80 6.16 -0.02 -27.16
C HIS A 80 5.56 -1.37 -27.56
N ARG A 81 5.92 -2.44 -26.84
CA ARG A 81 5.45 -3.80 -27.13
C ARG A 81 3.93 -3.93 -27.12
N PHE A 82 3.26 -3.26 -26.19
CA PHE A 82 1.82 -3.36 -25.99
C PHE A 82 1.04 -2.12 -26.48
N SER A 83 1.71 -1.19 -27.17
CA SER A 83 1.09 0.05 -27.68
C SER A 83 0.38 0.90 -26.60
N LEU A 84 0.96 0.98 -25.40
CA LEU A 84 0.33 1.58 -24.21
C LEU A 84 0.64 3.07 -24.00
N HIS A 85 1.31 3.73 -24.95
CA HIS A 85 1.77 5.12 -24.80
C HIS A 85 0.67 6.15 -24.50
N HIS A 86 -0.58 5.85 -24.87
CA HIS A 86 -1.73 6.73 -24.69
C HIS A 86 -2.57 6.36 -23.46
N ASP A 87 -2.15 5.37 -22.66
CA ASP A 87 -2.86 5.02 -21.44
C ASP A 87 -2.60 6.08 -20.35
N GLU A 88 -3.67 6.79 -19.97
CA GLU A 88 -3.60 7.89 -19.01
C GLU A 88 -3.10 7.41 -17.64
N TRP A 89 -3.54 6.23 -17.20
CA TRP A 89 -3.17 5.71 -15.89
C TRP A 89 -1.69 5.36 -15.83
N LEU A 90 -1.17 4.64 -16.83
CA LEU A 90 0.26 4.34 -16.95
C LEU A 90 1.11 5.61 -17.09
N GLY A 91 0.59 6.64 -17.77
CA GLY A 91 1.22 7.96 -17.81
C GLY A 91 1.37 8.59 -16.42
N VAL A 92 0.31 8.56 -15.60
CA VAL A 92 0.37 9.02 -14.20
C VAL A 92 1.34 8.17 -13.38
N MET A 93 1.28 6.85 -13.50
CA MET A 93 2.18 5.95 -12.77
C MET A 93 3.66 6.20 -13.11
N TYR A 94 3.96 6.49 -14.38
CA TYR A 94 5.30 6.81 -14.83
C TYR A 94 5.79 8.18 -14.31
N ASN A 95 4.95 9.21 -14.38
CA ASN A 95 5.29 10.54 -13.89
C ASN A 95 5.59 10.52 -12.37
N GLU A 96 4.84 9.71 -11.63
CA GLU A 96 4.94 9.60 -10.18
C GLU A 96 5.84 8.44 -9.72
N ARG A 97 6.64 7.83 -10.62
CA ARG A 97 7.48 6.65 -10.32
C ARG A 97 8.38 6.78 -9.09
N HIS A 98 8.86 7.99 -8.83
CA HIS A 98 9.68 8.32 -7.66
C HIS A 98 8.94 8.14 -6.31
N ARG A 99 7.61 8.05 -6.32
CA ARG A 99 6.77 7.84 -5.13
C ARG A 99 6.41 6.39 -4.87
N TRP A 100 6.69 5.45 -5.76
CA TRP A 100 6.16 4.09 -5.57
C TRP A 100 7.06 2.97 -6.07
N VAL A 101 7.92 3.25 -7.04
CA VAL A 101 8.82 2.24 -7.61
C VAL A 101 9.99 2.00 -6.64
N PRO A 102 10.22 0.75 -6.18
CA PRO A 102 11.25 0.44 -5.20
C PRO A 102 12.66 0.95 -5.52
N CYS A 103 13.12 0.87 -6.78
CA CYS A 103 14.46 1.32 -7.15
C CYS A 103 14.69 2.82 -6.92
N TYR A 104 13.64 3.64 -7.00
CA TYR A 104 13.68 5.08 -6.69
C TYR A 104 13.64 5.40 -5.19
N LEU A 105 13.21 4.45 -4.38
CA LEU A 105 12.99 4.63 -2.95
C LEU A 105 14.16 4.11 -2.09
N LYS A 106 15.11 3.39 -2.71
CA LYS A 106 16.31 2.80 -2.08
C LYS A 106 17.13 3.74 -1.20
N PRO A 107 17.30 5.05 -1.50
CA PRO A 107 18.11 5.93 -0.66
C PRO A 107 17.53 6.18 0.74
N TYR A 108 16.29 5.73 1.02
CA TYR A 108 15.58 6.06 2.24
C TYR A 108 15.17 4.81 3.03
N PHE A 109 15.24 4.91 4.35
CA PHE A 109 14.83 3.83 5.23
C PHE A 109 13.30 3.80 5.38
N TRP A 110 12.67 2.74 4.88
CA TRP A 110 11.23 2.50 4.99
C TRP A 110 10.87 1.38 5.98
N ALA A 111 11.83 0.93 6.81
CA ALA A 111 11.65 -0.13 7.80
C ALA A 111 11.03 -1.43 7.23
N GLY A 112 11.36 -1.78 5.99
CA GLY A 112 10.80 -2.96 5.32
C GLY A 112 9.30 -2.86 5.01
N MET A 113 8.66 -1.72 5.29
CA MET A 113 7.28 -1.48 4.90
C MET A 113 7.26 -1.33 3.38
N SER A 114 6.44 -2.11 2.69
CA SER A 114 6.05 -1.89 1.28
C SER A 114 4.56 -1.61 1.16
N THR A 115 3.84 -1.76 2.26
CA THR A 115 2.39 -1.64 2.36
C THR A 115 2.02 -0.77 3.56
N THR A 116 0.77 -0.33 3.65
CA THR A 116 0.24 0.37 4.83
C THR A 116 -0.14 -0.64 5.90
N GLN A 117 0.73 -1.59 6.24
CA GLN A 117 0.43 -2.79 7.03
C GLN A 117 -0.48 -2.57 8.27
N ARG A 118 -0.39 -1.39 8.91
CA ARG A 118 -1.30 -0.97 9.99
C ARG A 118 -2.73 -0.65 9.57
N SER A 119 -2.97 0.01 8.43
CA SER A 119 -4.33 0.23 7.93
C SER A 119 -4.89 -1.01 7.25
N GLU A 120 -4.06 -1.89 6.66
CA GLU A 120 -4.50 -3.15 6.07
C GLU A 120 -4.97 -4.15 7.13
N SER A 121 -4.25 -4.27 8.25
CA SER A 121 -4.71 -5.10 9.38
C SER A 121 -5.96 -4.53 10.03
N VAL A 122 -6.08 -3.21 10.13
CA VAL A 122 -7.28 -2.53 10.64
C VAL A 122 -8.46 -2.69 9.67
N ASN A 123 -8.23 -2.57 8.36
CA ASN A 123 -9.27 -2.78 7.34
C ASN A 123 -9.71 -4.24 7.28
N ALA A 124 -8.78 -5.20 7.38
CA ALA A 124 -9.11 -6.62 7.46
C ALA A 124 -9.90 -6.92 8.74
N PHE A 125 -9.47 -6.35 9.87
CA PHE A 125 -10.16 -6.49 11.15
C PHE A 125 -11.59 -5.94 11.11
N PHE A 126 -11.81 -4.77 10.51
CA PHE A 126 -13.15 -4.18 10.37
C PHE A 126 -13.94 -4.72 9.17
N GLY A 127 -13.31 -5.46 8.26
CA GLY A 127 -13.96 -6.00 7.06
C GLY A 127 -15.12 -6.95 7.35
N GLU A 128 -15.09 -7.63 8.51
CA GLU A 128 -16.20 -8.47 8.99
C GLU A 128 -17.36 -7.66 9.60
N TYR A 129 -17.14 -6.37 9.90
CA TYR A 129 -18.06 -5.52 10.66
C TYR A 129 -18.64 -4.38 9.83
N VAL A 130 -17.93 -3.92 8.80
CA VAL A 130 -18.26 -2.71 8.02
C VAL A 130 -18.17 -3.00 6.53
N HIS A 131 -19.19 -2.61 5.77
CA HIS A 131 -19.24 -2.71 4.31
C HIS A 131 -19.76 -1.41 3.68
N SER A 132 -19.73 -1.32 2.35
CA SER A 132 -20.07 -0.08 1.60
C SER A 132 -21.50 0.45 1.80
N LYS A 133 -22.39 -0.34 2.42
CA LYS A 133 -23.78 0.06 2.73
C LYS A 133 -24.01 0.31 4.23
N THR A 134 -22.97 0.20 5.06
CA THR A 134 -23.06 0.47 6.49
C THR A 134 -23.23 1.98 6.70
N SER A 135 -24.36 2.38 7.29
CA SER A 135 -24.61 3.78 7.64
C SER A 135 -23.70 4.23 8.79
N LEU A 136 -23.50 5.53 8.95
CA LEU A 136 -22.67 6.09 10.02
C LEU A 136 -23.13 5.66 11.43
N LYS A 137 -24.45 5.57 11.65
CA LYS A 137 -25.00 5.07 12.92
C LYS A 137 -24.61 3.61 13.16
N GLN A 138 -24.78 2.76 12.14
CA GLN A 138 -24.40 1.35 12.22
C GLN A 138 -22.90 1.19 12.42
N PHE A 139 -22.08 2.06 11.81
CA PHE A 139 -20.65 2.06 11.98
C PHE A 139 -20.25 2.22 13.45
N VAL A 140 -20.86 3.14 14.20
CA VAL A 140 -20.55 3.35 15.63
C VAL A 140 -20.84 2.08 16.45
N ASP A 141 -21.97 1.43 16.22
CA ASP A 141 -22.33 0.19 16.92
C ASP A 141 -21.39 -0.97 16.55
N GLN A 142 -21.07 -1.10 15.26
CA GLN A 142 -20.18 -2.14 14.76
C GLN A 142 -18.73 -1.94 15.22
N TYR A 143 -18.28 -0.70 15.30
CA TYR A 143 -16.97 -0.34 15.85
C TYR A 143 -16.84 -0.81 17.31
N GLY A 144 -17.85 -0.54 18.14
CA GLY A 144 -17.86 -0.99 19.53
C GLY A 144 -17.84 -2.52 19.67
N ARG A 145 -18.53 -3.25 18.78
CA ARG A 145 -18.51 -4.72 18.75
C ARG A 145 -17.13 -5.25 18.37
N ALA A 146 -16.53 -4.71 17.31
CA ALA A 146 -15.21 -5.09 16.88
C ALA A 146 -14.18 -4.88 18.01
N MET A 147 -14.17 -3.69 18.64
CA MET A 147 -13.24 -3.40 19.74
C MET A 147 -13.36 -4.37 20.93
N ARG A 148 -14.58 -4.74 21.33
CA ARG A 148 -14.77 -5.76 22.37
C ARG A 148 -14.15 -7.11 21.97
N LYS A 149 -14.39 -7.54 20.73
CA LYS A 149 -13.82 -8.80 20.22
C LYS A 149 -12.29 -8.77 20.20
N LYS A 150 -11.69 -7.62 19.84
CA LYS A 150 -10.23 -7.43 19.88
C LYS A 150 -9.68 -7.60 21.29
N ILE A 151 -10.25 -6.88 22.26
CA ILE A 151 -9.83 -6.95 23.67
C ILE A 151 -9.94 -8.37 24.21
N GLU A 152 -11.01 -9.09 23.88
CA GLU A 152 -11.20 -10.47 24.34
C GLU A 152 -10.19 -11.44 23.72
N ASN A 153 -9.86 -11.26 22.44
CA ASN A 153 -8.83 -12.05 21.78
C ASN A 153 -7.43 -11.75 22.35
N GLU A 154 -7.12 -10.49 22.67
CA GLU A 154 -5.86 -10.10 23.34
C GLU A 154 -5.77 -10.74 24.73
N PHE A 155 -6.85 -10.69 25.52
CA PHE A 155 -6.92 -11.32 26.84
C PHE A 155 -6.71 -12.84 26.78
N GLN A 156 -7.32 -13.50 25.80
CA GLN A 156 -7.11 -14.94 25.52
C GLN A 156 -5.65 -15.22 25.15
N ALA A 157 -5.06 -14.42 24.27
CA ALA A 157 -3.67 -14.58 23.84
C ALA A 157 -2.67 -14.38 24.99
N ASP A 158 -2.90 -13.40 25.86
CA ASP A 158 -2.10 -13.15 27.06
C ASP A 158 -2.20 -14.35 28.02
N GLY A 159 -3.41 -14.85 28.27
CA GLY A 159 -3.64 -16.04 29.09
C GLY A 159 -2.90 -17.27 28.55
N LEU A 160 -2.94 -17.49 27.23
CA LEU A 160 -2.22 -18.59 26.57
C LEU A 160 -0.70 -18.42 26.60
N SER A 161 -0.21 -17.18 26.50
CA SER A 161 1.23 -16.87 26.55
C SER A 161 1.79 -17.10 27.96
N LEU A 162 0.99 -16.87 29.00
CA LEU A 162 1.35 -17.14 30.40
C LEU A 162 1.29 -18.63 30.77
N THR A 163 0.52 -19.45 30.04
CA THR A 163 0.32 -20.88 30.34
C THR A 163 1.10 -21.82 29.43
N LYS A 164 1.59 -21.36 28.28
CA LYS A 164 2.49 -22.15 27.43
C LYS A 164 3.92 -22.09 27.95
N MET A 165 4.40 -23.18 28.55
CA MET A 165 5.84 -23.43 28.64
C MET A 165 6.37 -23.74 27.24
N ILE A 166 7.20 -22.83 26.70
CA ILE A 166 8.00 -23.11 25.52
C ILE A 166 9.17 -23.98 26.00
N PRO A 167 9.32 -25.24 25.55
CA PRO A 167 10.50 -26.01 25.89
C PRO A 167 11.71 -25.31 25.26
N CYS A 168 12.69 -24.93 26.08
CA CYS A 168 13.99 -24.52 25.57
C CYS A 168 14.63 -25.75 24.90
N VAL A 169 15.00 -25.61 23.63
CA VAL A 169 15.90 -26.55 22.92
C VAL A 169 17.33 -26.07 23.13
#